data_AF-A0A165D919-F1
#
_entry.id   AF-A0A165D919-F1
#
_cell.length_a   1.000
_cell.length_b   1.000
_cell.length_c   1.000
_cell.angle_alpha   90.00
_cell.angle_beta   90.00
_cell.angle_gamma   90.00
#
_symmetry.space_group_name_H-M   'P 1'
#
loop_
_entity.id
_entity.type
_entity.pdbx_description
1 polymer ?
#
loop_
_entity_poly.entity_id
_entity_poly.type
_entity_poly.pdbx_seq_one_letter_code
_entity_poly.pdbx_strand_id
1 'polypeptide(L)'
;MGRPRTYHTTEERKEAMRKSRRAYYYRNLERERSSAARRWNSRAASGHARERENDAITVEAPSLRATEKVLGGALSVDTRVHLSTLLGALEEDLRLWHARDGTDSRSTYRAFATTLISCKKPSQRLKKVQDKIQGRIAYVEALASLARDGDGELMRRNPRTYHNRFQQVQRDAYTVSTSLEEMLMYHREGHAKLEKAFNENHLFWQGM
;
A
#
# COMPACT_ATOMS: atom_id res chain seq x y z
N MET A 1 21.82 -45.39 -61.18
CA MET A 1 22.78 -44.99 -60.12
C MET A 1 22.17 -45.34 -58.77
N GLY A 2 22.56 -46.46 -58.16
CA GLY A 2 21.99 -46.92 -56.88
C GLY A 2 22.56 -46.14 -55.69
N ARG A 3 21.71 -45.81 -54.70
CA ARG A 3 22.13 -45.12 -53.47
C ARG A 3 23.17 -45.98 -52.72
N PRO A 4 24.33 -45.44 -52.31
CA PRO A 4 25.30 -46.19 -51.53
C PRO A 4 24.70 -46.73 -50.23
N ARG A 5 25.05 -47.96 -49.86
CA ARG A 5 24.68 -48.53 -48.56
C ARG A 5 25.37 -47.74 -47.45
N THR A 6 24.58 -47.26 -46.50
CA THR A 6 25.03 -46.37 -45.40
C THR A 6 25.85 -47.08 -44.32
N TYR A 7 25.87 -48.43 -44.31
CA TYR A 7 26.62 -49.25 -43.36
C TYR A 7 27.17 -50.48 -44.07
N HIS A 8 28.41 -50.86 -43.77
CA HIS A 8 29.10 -51.99 -44.40
C HIS A 8 28.86 -53.30 -43.64
N THR A 9 28.61 -53.24 -42.33
CA THR A 9 28.34 -54.43 -41.49
C THR A 9 27.12 -54.27 -40.59
N THR A 10 26.59 -55.40 -40.11
CA THR A 10 25.48 -55.44 -39.14
C THR A 10 25.89 -54.93 -37.76
N GLU A 11 27.14 -55.16 -37.36
CA GLU A 11 27.79 -54.62 -36.15
C GLU A 11 27.82 -53.09 -36.18
N GLU A 12 28.32 -52.50 -37.28
CA GLU A 12 28.43 -51.05 -37.48
C GLU A 12 27.05 -50.36 -37.45
N ARG A 13 26.03 -51.01 -38.05
CA ARG A 13 24.64 -50.53 -37.97
C ARG A 13 24.11 -50.55 -36.52
N LYS A 14 24.39 -51.61 -35.75
CA LYS A 14 23.96 -51.72 -34.34
C LYS A 14 24.65 -50.68 -33.47
N GLU A 15 25.93 -50.44 -33.68
CA GLU A 15 26.70 -49.45 -32.91
C GLU A 15 26.25 -48.01 -33.23
N ALA A 16 26.02 -47.69 -34.50
CA ALA A 16 25.43 -46.42 -34.92
C ALA A 16 24.05 -46.19 -34.30
N MET A 17 23.19 -47.23 -34.22
CA MET A 17 21.91 -47.13 -33.52
C MET A 17 22.08 -46.88 -32.01
N ARG A 18 23.02 -47.57 -31.33
CA ARG A 18 23.29 -47.34 -29.91
C ARG A 18 23.77 -45.92 -29.65
N LYS A 19 24.68 -45.41 -30.49
CA LYS A 19 25.22 -44.04 -30.39
C LYS A 19 24.13 -42.98 -30.63
N SER A 20 23.31 -43.18 -31.66
CA SER A 20 22.16 -42.32 -31.95
C SER A 20 21.14 -42.31 -30.81
N ARG A 21 20.83 -43.49 -30.25
CA ARG A 21 19.92 -43.63 -29.11
C ARG A 21 20.45 -42.94 -27.85
N ARG A 22 21.74 -43.09 -27.54
CA ARG A 22 22.39 -42.36 -26.42
C ARG A 22 22.35 -40.86 -26.63
N ALA A 23 22.68 -40.38 -27.83
CA ALA A 23 22.64 -38.96 -28.17
C ALA A 23 21.22 -38.38 -28.08
N TYR A 24 20.20 -39.14 -28.49
CA TYR A 24 18.80 -38.76 -28.34
C TYR A 24 18.40 -38.57 -26.88
N TYR A 25 18.66 -39.57 -26.02
CA TYR A 25 18.33 -39.46 -24.60
C TYR A 25 19.10 -38.33 -23.90
N TYR A 26 20.37 -38.14 -24.25
CA TYR A 26 21.17 -37.03 -23.72
C TYR A 26 20.54 -35.67 -24.06
N ARG A 27 20.17 -35.43 -25.33
CA ARG A 27 19.49 -34.19 -25.74
C ARG A 27 18.13 -34.00 -25.06
N ASN A 28 17.41 -35.09 -24.82
CA ASN A 28 16.11 -35.01 -24.14
C ASN A 28 16.27 -34.63 -22.66
N LEU A 29 17.27 -35.20 -22.00
CA LEU A 29 17.61 -34.90 -20.60
C LEU A 29 18.08 -33.44 -20.43
N GLU A 30 18.86 -32.92 -21.39
CA GLU A 30 19.26 -31.51 -21.45
C GLU A 30 18.05 -30.56 -21.64
N ARG A 31 17.08 -30.96 -22.47
CA ARG A 31 15.81 -30.22 -22.64
C ARG A 31 14.97 -30.20 -21.38
N GLU A 32 14.90 -31.32 -20.65
CA GLU A 32 14.19 -31.35 -19.38
C GLU A 32 14.87 -30.50 -18.32
N ARG A 33 16.21 -30.57 -18.21
CA ARG A 33 17.00 -29.73 -17.29
C ARG A 33 16.80 -28.24 -17.57
N SER A 34 16.92 -27.82 -18.82
CA SER A 34 16.70 -26.41 -19.21
C SER A 34 15.26 -25.95 -18.99
N SER A 35 14.27 -26.81 -19.24
CA SER A 35 12.86 -26.51 -18.96
C SER A 35 12.57 -26.43 -17.45
N ALA A 36 13.21 -27.27 -16.65
CA ALA A 36 13.14 -27.21 -15.19
C ALA A 36 13.79 -25.94 -14.65
N ALA A 37 14.98 -25.58 -15.15
CA ALA A 37 15.68 -24.35 -14.79
C ALA A 37 14.86 -23.09 -15.15
N ARG A 38 14.22 -23.05 -16.33
CA ARG A 38 13.31 -21.95 -16.70
C ARG A 38 12.11 -21.86 -15.76
N ARG A 39 11.49 -22.99 -15.40
CA ARG A 39 10.36 -23.02 -14.46
C ARG A 39 10.77 -22.59 -13.05
N TRP A 40 11.97 -22.95 -12.61
CA TRP A 40 12.51 -22.50 -11.33
C TRP A 40 12.82 -20.99 -11.34
N ASN A 41 13.52 -20.50 -12.36
CA ASN A 41 13.83 -19.09 -12.53
C ASN A 41 12.57 -18.22 -12.63
N SER A 42 11.53 -18.68 -13.35
CA SER A 42 10.28 -17.94 -13.45
C SER A 42 9.54 -17.87 -12.12
N ARG A 43 9.56 -18.95 -11.32
CA ARG A 43 9.01 -18.96 -9.96
C ARG A 43 9.81 -18.08 -9.01
N ALA A 44 11.14 -18.12 -9.07
CA ALA A 44 12.02 -17.28 -8.26
C ALA A 44 11.83 -15.79 -8.58
N ALA A 45 11.76 -15.44 -9.87
CA ALA A 45 11.48 -14.06 -10.31
C ALA A 45 10.09 -13.58 -9.86
N SER A 46 9.07 -14.43 -9.98
CA SER A 46 7.70 -14.10 -9.54
C SER A 46 7.57 -14.03 -8.01
N GLY A 47 8.31 -14.88 -7.28
CA GLY A 47 8.36 -14.90 -5.82
C GLY A 47 8.98 -13.63 -5.26
N HIS A 48 10.16 -13.26 -5.77
CA HIS A 48 10.84 -12.02 -5.35
C HIS A 48 10.07 -10.75 -5.73
N ALA A 49 9.36 -10.74 -6.86
CA ALA A 49 8.50 -9.61 -7.22
C ALA A 49 7.34 -9.43 -6.23
N ARG A 50 6.69 -10.53 -5.81
CA ARG A 50 5.60 -10.49 -4.82
C ARG A 50 6.07 -10.15 -3.41
N GLU A 51 7.24 -10.63 -3.00
CA GLU A 51 7.84 -10.26 -1.70
C GLU A 51 8.16 -8.77 -1.67
N ARG A 52 8.81 -8.23 -2.72
CA ARG A 52 9.10 -6.79 -2.80
C ARG A 52 7.84 -5.92 -2.82
N GLU A 53 6.78 -6.36 -3.50
CA GLU A 53 5.50 -5.65 -3.50
C GLU A 53 4.82 -5.68 -2.12
N ASN A 54 4.92 -6.80 -1.40
CA ASN A 54 4.42 -6.92 -0.03
C ASN A 54 5.27 -6.14 0.99
N ASP A 55 6.59 -6.05 0.79
CA ASP A 55 7.51 -5.34 1.67
C ASP A 55 7.47 -3.82 1.48
N ALA A 56 7.10 -3.35 0.28
CA ALA A 56 6.85 -1.93 0.03
C ALA A 56 5.65 -1.38 0.84
N ILE A 57 4.74 -2.25 1.31
CA ILE A 57 3.66 -1.88 2.22
C ILE A 57 4.16 -2.02 3.67
N THR A 58 5.15 -1.21 4.05
CA THR A 58 5.57 -1.07 5.45
C THR A 58 4.51 -0.29 6.20
N VAL A 59 3.95 -0.90 7.25
CA VAL A 59 2.96 -0.29 8.15
C VAL A 59 3.73 0.38 9.29
N GLU A 60 4.43 1.47 9.00
CA GLU A 60 4.91 2.34 10.06
C GLU A 60 3.74 3.22 10.52
N ALA A 61 3.44 3.20 11.82
CA ALA A 61 2.44 4.08 12.40
C ALA A 61 2.84 5.54 12.13
N PRO A 62 1.95 6.38 11.56
CA PRO A 62 2.24 7.78 11.35
C PRO A 62 2.43 8.47 12.70
N SER A 63 3.58 9.12 12.91
CA SER A 63 3.90 9.90 14.12
C SER A 63 3.58 11.39 13.90
N LEU A 64 3.13 12.09 14.94
CA LEU A 64 2.76 13.52 14.89
C LEU A 64 4.00 14.41 15.02
N ARG A 65 4.91 14.36 14.05
CA ARG A 65 6.28 14.88 14.20
C ARG A 65 6.33 16.37 14.48
N ALA A 66 5.48 17.18 13.85
CA ALA A 66 5.47 18.62 14.08
C ALA A 66 4.88 18.92 15.47
N THR A 67 3.78 18.25 15.81
CA THR A 67 3.08 18.45 17.08
C THR A 67 3.87 17.93 18.29
N GLU A 68 4.56 16.80 18.17
CA GLU A 68 5.46 16.23 19.18
C GLU A 68 6.61 17.18 19.53
N LYS A 69 7.09 17.98 18.57
CA LYS A 69 8.12 19.01 18.85
C LYS A 69 7.58 20.14 19.72
N VAL A 70 6.28 20.42 19.65
CA VAL A 70 5.63 21.51 20.40
C VAL A 70 5.16 21.02 21.77
N LEU A 71 4.52 19.85 21.83
CA LEU A 71 3.90 19.31 23.05
C LEU A 71 4.80 18.31 23.80
N GLY A 72 5.90 17.86 23.20
CA GLY A 72 6.67 16.72 23.69
C GLY A 72 5.95 15.38 23.49
N GLY A 73 6.53 14.31 24.03
CA GLY A 73 6.00 12.94 23.87
C GLY A 73 4.68 12.66 24.61
N ALA A 74 4.28 13.53 25.54
CA ALA A 74 3.02 13.37 26.27
C ALA A 74 1.80 13.86 25.47
N LEU A 75 2.01 14.65 24.41
CA LEU A 75 0.95 15.20 23.55
C LEU A 75 -0.22 15.83 24.34
N SER A 76 0.11 16.61 25.37
CA SER A 76 -0.88 17.29 26.21
C SER A 76 -0.85 18.80 25.97
N VAL A 77 -2.02 19.39 25.73
CA VAL A 77 -2.15 20.84 25.58
C VAL A 77 -2.29 21.46 26.97
N ASP A 78 -1.24 22.13 27.45
CA ASP A 78 -1.21 22.81 28.74
C ASP A 78 -1.22 24.34 28.61
N THR A 79 -1.26 25.04 29.75
CA THR A 79 -1.25 26.51 29.85
C THR A 79 0.02 27.18 29.33
N ARG A 80 1.13 26.43 29.18
CA ARG A 80 2.44 26.92 28.79
C ARG A 80 2.66 26.83 27.28
N VAL A 81 1.93 25.98 26.59
CA VAL A 81 2.00 25.84 25.13
C VAL A 81 1.61 27.14 24.43
N HIS A 82 2.44 27.55 23.46
CA HIS A 82 2.14 28.61 22.52
C HIS A 82 1.13 28.12 21.47
N LEU A 83 -0.14 28.52 21.63
CA LEU A 83 -1.25 28.01 20.81
C LEU A 83 -1.11 28.31 19.31
N SER A 84 -0.48 29.43 18.92
CA SER A 84 -0.20 29.72 17.51
C SER A 84 0.81 28.75 16.90
N THR A 85 1.84 28.38 17.66
CA THR A 85 2.84 27.38 17.26
C THR A 85 2.22 26.00 17.18
N LEU A 86 1.37 25.64 18.13
CA LEU A 86 0.60 24.39 18.10
C LEU A 86 -0.29 24.31 16.85
N LEU A 87 -1.02 25.38 16.55
CA LEU A 87 -1.87 25.41 15.35
C LEU A 87 -1.06 25.15 14.07
N GLY A 88 0.05 25.85 13.89
CA GLY A 88 0.91 25.65 12.72
C GLY A 88 1.48 24.23 12.63
N ALA A 89 1.82 23.63 13.78
CA ALA A 89 2.27 22.23 13.84
C ALA A 89 1.17 21.24 13.46
N LEU A 90 -0.07 21.46 13.93
CA LEU A 90 -1.21 20.62 13.56
C LEU A 90 -1.57 20.75 12.08
N GLU A 91 -1.52 21.97 11.50
CA GLU A 91 -1.72 22.20 10.07
C GLU A 91 -0.63 21.50 9.23
N GLU A 92 0.62 21.53 9.70
CA GLU A 92 1.72 20.83 9.04
C GLU A 92 1.55 19.31 9.09
N ASP A 93 1.28 18.75 10.27
CA ASP A 93 1.05 17.30 10.43
C ASP A 93 -0.17 16.85 9.62
N LEU A 94 -1.25 17.63 9.61
CA LEU A 94 -2.40 17.37 8.77
C LEU A 94 -1.99 17.35 7.29
N ARG A 95 -1.29 18.36 6.76
CA ARG A 95 -0.81 18.34 5.37
C ARG A 95 0.09 17.14 5.07
N LEU A 96 0.83 16.63 6.05
CA LEU A 96 1.72 15.49 5.91
C LEU A 96 1.04 14.12 6.05
N TRP A 97 -0.27 14.06 6.36
CA TRP A 97 -1.00 12.80 6.51
C TRP A 97 -0.88 11.89 5.27
N HIS A 98 -0.79 12.50 4.08
CA HIS A 98 -0.70 11.81 2.79
C HIS A 98 0.72 11.73 2.19
N ALA A 99 1.70 12.43 2.76
CA ALA A 99 2.99 12.70 2.10
C ALA A 99 3.86 11.47 1.77
N ARG A 100 3.61 10.31 2.42
CA ARG A 100 4.32 9.05 2.11
C ARG A 100 3.73 8.29 0.92
N ASP A 101 2.47 8.54 0.60
CA ASP A 101 1.67 7.70 -0.28
C ASP A 101 1.28 8.41 -1.60
N GLY A 102 1.47 9.73 -1.66
CA GLY A 102 1.18 10.53 -2.85
C GLY A 102 1.61 11.98 -2.73
N THR A 103 1.54 12.69 -3.86
CA THR A 103 1.82 14.13 -3.95
C THR A 103 0.71 14.97 -3.33
N ASP A 104 -0.51 14.44 -3.30
CA ASP A 104 -1.71 15.10 -2.78
C ASP A 104 -2.65 14.11 -2.07
N SER A 105 -3.61 14.63 -1.31
CA SER A 105 -4.66 13.85 -0.66
C SER A 105 -5.43 12.98 -1.65
N ARG A 106 -5.75 13.52 -2.84
CA ARG A 106 -6.61 12.87 -3.83
C ARG A 106 -5.95 11.64 -4.47
N SER A 107 -4.66 11.73 -4.82
CA SER A 107 -3.90 10.58 -5.31
C SER A 107 -3.79 9.49 -4.25
N THR A 108 -3.61 9.87 -2.98
CA THR A 108 -3.54 8.92 -1.85
C THR A 108 -4.85 8.18 -1.66
N TYR A 109 -5.99 8.89 -1.67
CA TYR A 109 -7.31 8.26 -1.64
C TYR A 109 -7.52 7.29 -2.81
N ARG A 110 -7.19 7.73 -4.03
CA ARG A 110 -7.28 6.89 -5.23
C ARG A 110 -6.39 5.66 -5.12
N ALA A 111 -5.18 5.78 -4.59
CA ALA A 111 -4.26 4.66 -4.39
C ALA A 111 -4.83 3.64 -3.40
N PHE A 112 -5.42 4.07 -2.28
CA PHE A 112 -6.07 3.16 -1.34
C PHE A 112 -7.29 2.47 -1.96
N ALA A 113 -8.19 3.24 -2.60
CA ALA A 113 -9.39 2.68 -3.23
C ALA A 113 -9.03 1.64 -4.30
N THR A 114 -8.12 1.96 -5.22
CA THR A 114 -7.68 1.04 -6.28
C THR A 114 -6.99 -0.20 -5.72
N THR A 115 -6.18 -0.05 -4.68
CA THR A 115 -5.50 -1.19 -4.02
C THR A 115 -6.53 -2.10 -3.34
N LEU A 116 -7.50 -1.54 -2.61
CA LEU A 116 -8.60 -2.30 -2.00
C LEU A 116 -9.43 -3.03 -3.07
N ILE A 117 -9.81 -2.37 -4.16
CA ILE A 117 -10.56 -2.97 -5.29
C ILE A 117 -9.78 -4.15 -5.90
N SER A 118 -8.47 -4.02 -6.04
CA SER A 118 -7.63 -5.11 -6.59
C SER A 118 -7.57 -6.34 -5.67
N CYS A 119 -7.81 -6.18 -4.37
CA CYS A 119 -7.71 -7.24 -3.36
C CYS A 119 -9.02 -8.03 -3.19
N LYS A 120 -9.44 -8.75 -4.24
CA LYS A 120 -10.73 -9.49 -4.27
C LYS A 120 -10.88 -10.61 -3.24
N LYS A 121 -9.77 -11.13 -2.70
CA LYS A 121 -9.75 -12.25 -1.74
C LYS A 121 -8.99 -11.84 -0.48
N PRO A 122 -9.37 -12.37 0.70
CA PRO A 122 -8.60 -12.23 1.92
C PRO A 122 -7.13 -12.63 1.67
N SER A 123 -6.23 -11.68 1.90
CA SER A 123 -4.80 -11.85 1.67
C SER A 123 -4.01 -11.02 2.67
N GLN A 124 -2.74 -11.37 2.89
CA GLN A 124 -1.85 -10.58 3.74
C GLN A 124 -1.72 -9.14 3.22
N ARG A 125 -1.71 -8.95 1.90
CA ARG A 125 -1.72 -7.63 1.25
C ARG A 125 -2.95 -6.81 1.66
N LEU A 126 -4.15 -7.41 1.57
CA LEU A 126 -5.38 -6.74 1.98
C LEU A 126 -5.30 -6.30 3.44
N LYS A 127 -4.86 -7.20 4.34
CA LYS A 127 -4.70 -6.89 5.76
C LYS A 127 -3.74 -5.71 5.97
N LYS A 128 -2.56 -5.73 5.34
CA LYS A 128 -1.59 -4.63 5.44
C LYS A 128 -2.16 -3.29 4.98
N VAL A 129 -2.95 -3.29 3.90
CA VAL A 129 -3.61 -2.07 3.39
C VAL A 129 -4.68 -1.58 4.36
N GLN A 130 -5.49 -2.48 4.91
CA GLN A 130 -6.49 -2.14 5.93
C GLN A 130 -5.83 -1.59 7.20
N ASP A 131 -4.79 -2.24 7.70
CA ASP A 131 -4.02 -1.79 8.87
C ASP A 131 -3.40 -0.41 8.62
N LYS A 132 -2.89 -0.17 7.41
CA LYS A 132 -2.35 1.13 7.00
C LYS A 132 -3.43 2.22 6.98
N ILE A 133 -4.60 1.96 6.41
CA ILE A 133 -5.72 2.90 6.39
C ILE A 133 -6.18 3.18 7.83
N GLN A 134 -6.30 2.14 8.67
CA GLN A 134 -6.68 2.29 10.07
C GLN A 134 -5.66 3.13 10.86
N GLY A 135 -4.37 2.93 10.61
CA GLY A 135 -3.31 3.77 11.20
C GLY A 135 -3.40 5.24 10.77
N ARG A 136 -3.84 5.51 9.54
CA ARG A 136 -4.10 6.89 9.07
C ARG A 136 -5.33 7.51 9.73
N ILE A 137 -6.40 6.74 9.88
CA ILE A 137 -7.61 7.15 10.63
C ILE A 137 -7.19 7.55 12.06
N ALA A 138 -6.51 6.67 12.78
CA ALA A 138 -6.05 6.94 14.13
C ALA A 138 -5.15 8.19 14.21
N TYR A 139 -4.28 8.40 13.23
CA TYR A 139 -3.43 9.58 13.14
C TYR A 139 -4.23 10.89 13.00
N VAL A 140 -5.20 10.94 12.08
CA VAL A 140 -6.00 12.16 11.88
C VAL A 140 -7.02 12.37 13.01
N GLU A 141 -7.51 11.31 13.64
CA GLU A 141 -8.35 11.42 14.83
C GLU A 141 -7.57 11.99 16.03
N ALA A 142 -6.30 11.60 16.19
CA ALA A 142 -5.42 12.20 17.19
C ALA A 142 -5.21 13.71 16.92
N LEU A 143 -5.00 14.10 15.66
CA LEU A 143 -4.96 15.52 15.26
C LEU A 143 -6.26 16.25 15.62
N ALA A 144 -7.42 15.66 15.30
CA ALA A 144 -8.72 16.24 15.59
C ALA A 144 -8.96 16.40 17.10
N SER A 145 -8.48 15.45 17.91
CA SER A 145 -8.54 15.53 19.38
C SER A 145 -7.64 16.64 19.92
N LEU A 146 -6.38 16.71 19.48
CA LEU A 146 -5.45 17.77 19.90
C LEU A 146 -5.90 19.15 19.45
N ALA A 147 -6.52 19.26 18.27
CA ALA A 147 -7.14 20.49 17.81
C ALA A 147 -8.30 20.90 18.73
N ARG A 148 -9.15 19.95 19.16
CA ARG A 148 -10.22 20.21 20.15
C ARG A 148 -9.66 20.70 21.48
N ASP A 149 -8.59 20.09 21.97
CA ASP A 149 -7.97 20.49 23.24
C ASP A 149 -7.34 21.88 23.12
N GLY A 150 -6.67 22.16 21.99
CA GLY A 150 -6.19 23.50 21.63
C GLY A 150 -7.29 24.55 21.57
N ASP A 151 -8.43 24.20 20.99
CA ASP A 151 -9.62 25.07 20.92
C ASP A 151 -10.17 25.38 22.32
N GLY A 152 -10.31 24.36 23.16
CA GLY A 152 -10.78 24.50 24.54
C GLY A 152 -9.86 25.37 25.38
N GLU A 153 -8.55 25.25 25.19
CA GLU A 153 -7.56 26.06 25.88
C GLU A 153 -7.50 27.51 25.35
N LEU A 154 -7.65 27.71 24.03
CA LEU A 154 -7.79 29.04 23.44
C LEU A 154 -9.01 29.77 24.00
N MET A 155 -10.15 29.08 24.06
CA MET A 155 -11.40 29.63 24.58
C MET A 155 -11.28 29.97 26.08
N ARG A 156 -10.54 29.15 26.85
CA ARG A 156 -10.24 29.40 28.27
C ARG A 156 -9.38 30.64 28.49
N ARG A 157 -8.31 30.83 27.70
CA ARG A 157 -7.38 31.96 27.86
C ARG A 157 -7.93 33.27 27.30
N ASN A 158 -8.60 33.21 26.15
CA ASN A 158 -8.91 34.37 25.34
C ASN A 158 -10.34 34.31 24.75
N PRO A 159 -11.40 34.34 25.59
CA PRO A 159 -12.78 34.19 25.11
C PRO A 159 -13.23 35.33 24.18
N ARG A 160 -12.66 36.54 24.31
CA ARG A 160 -13.05 37.73 23.52
C ARG A 160 -12.41 37.81 22.14
N THR A 161 -11.26 37.18 21.94
CA THR A 161 -10.51 37.15 20.68
C THR A 161 -10.49 35.76 20.07
N TYR A 162 -11.49 34.95 20.42
CA TYR A 162 -11.62 33.58 19.96
C TYR A 162 -11.78 33.52 18.43
N HIS A 163 -11.03 32.62 17.80
CA HIS A 163 -11.04 32.41 16.35
C HIS A 163 -11.03 30.91 16.05
N ASN A 164 -11.88 30.49 15.11
CA ASN A 164 -12.23 29.10 14.79
C ASN A 164 -11.14 28.30 14.06
N ARG A 165 -9.86 28.68 14.18
CA ARG A 165 -8.77 28.05 13.41
C ARG A 165 -8.52 26.60 13.84
N PHE A 166 -8.54 26.31 15.13
CA PHE A 166 -8.47 24.93 15.62
C PHE A 166 -9.68 24.10 15.19
N GLN A 167 -10.88 24.68 15.17
CA GLN A 167 -12.07 24.02 14.65
C GLN A 167 -11.96 23.69 13.16
N GLN A 168 -11.29 24.52 12.36
CA GLN A 168 -11.05 24.22 10.95
C GLN A 168 -10.15 22.99 10.79
N VAL A 169 -9.02 22.94 11.50
CA VAL A 169 -8.12 21.77 11.51
C VAL A 169 -8.87 20.50 11.94
N GLN A 170 -9.71 20.61 12.97
CA GLN A 170 -10.55 19.50 13.42
C GLN A 170 -11.51 19.01 12.33
N ARG A 171 -12.20 19.92 11.63
CA ARG A 171 -13.11 19.57 10.52
C ARG A 171 -12.36 18.90 9.38
N ASP A 172 -11.22 19.46 8.99
CA ASP A 172 -10.41 18.92 7.90
C ASP A 172 -9.88 17.52 8.24
N ALA A 173 -9.44 17.31 9.49
CA ALA A 173 -9.05 15.99 9.98
C ALA A 173 -10.21 14.98 9.98
N TYR A 174 -11.43 15.40 10.39
CA TYR A 174 -12.62 14.55 10.31
C TYR A 174 -13.01 14.22 8.87
N THR A 175 -12.95 15.19 7.97
CA THR A 175 -13.17 14.99 6.54
C THR A 175 -12.25 13.89 6.00
N VAL A 176 -10.98 13.88 6.42
CA VAL A 176 -10.03 12.81 6.06
C VAL A 176 -10.44 11.48 6.68
N SER A 177 -10.72 11.45 7.99
CA SER A 177 -11.14 10.22 8.69
C SER A 177 -12.36 9.58 8.03
N THR A 178 -13.43 10.35 7.84
CA THR A 178 -14.68 9.90 7.22
C THR A 178 -14.45 9.35 5.82
N SER A 179 -13.60 10.00 5.01
CA SER A 179 -13.26 9.52 3.66
C SER A 179 -12.57 8.16 3.69
N LEU A 180 -11.68 7.93 4.65
CA LEU A 180 -10.96 6.65 4.81
C LEU A 180 -11.89 5.56 5.38
N GLU A 181 -12.72 5.90 6.36
CA GLU A 181 -13.71 4.99 6.95
C GLU A 181 -14.74 4.53 5.91
N GLU A 182 -15.23 5.44 5.08
CA GLU A 182 -16.15 5.15 3.99
C GLU A 182 -15.57 4.10 3.04
N MET A 183 -14.30 4.22 2.64
CA MET A 183 -13.64 3.22 1.80
C MET A 183 -13.61 1.84 2.46
N LEU A 184 -13.26 1.78 3.75
CA LEU A 184 -13.23 0.52 4.50
C LEU A 184 -14.62 -0.08 4.64
N MET A 185 -15.65 0.76 4.87
CA MET A 185 -17.04 0.36 4.94
C MET A 185 -17.50 -0.27 3.62
N TYR A 186 -17.36 0.43 2.49
CA TYR A 186 -17.72 -0.11 1.18
C TYR A 186 -16.98 -1.41 0.86
N HIS A 187 -15.69 -1.49 1.19
CA HIS A 187 -14.92 -2.72 1.00
C HIS A 187 -15.47 -3.88 1.83
N ARG A 188 -15.86 -3.64 3.10
CA ARG A 188 -16.46 -4.66 3.98
C ARG A 188 -17.81 -5.15 3.46
N GLU A 189 -18.60 -4.27 2.87
CA GLU A 189 -19.88 -4.66 2.24
C GLU A 189 -19.70 -5.44 0.94
N GLY A 190 -18.51 -5.36 0.33
CA GLY A 190 -18.10 -6.16 -0.81
C GLY A 190 -17.28 -5.36 -1.82
N HIS A 191 -16.22 -5.98 -2.37
CA HIS A 191 -15.32 -5.34 -3.34
C HIS A 191 -16.06 -4.69 -4.52
N ALA A 192 -17.12 -5.33 -5.03
CA ALA A 192 -17.93 -4.82 -6.13
C ALA A 192 -18.67 -3.51 -5.78
N LYS A 193 -19.03 -3.31 -4.50
CA LYS A 193 -19.67 -2.06 -4.05
C LYS A 193 -18.67 -0.91 -4.03
N LEU A 194 -17.47 -1.13 -3.48
CA LEU A 194 -16.41 -0.12 -3.53
C LEU A 194 -16.03 0.22 -4.97
N GLU A 195 -15.89 -0.79 -5.83
CA GLU A 195 -15.58 -0.60 -7.25
C GLU A 195 -16.67 0.22 -7.96
N LYS A 196 -17.94 -0.12 -7.75
CA LYS A 196 -19.07 0.64 -8.29
C LYS A 196 -19.07 2.09 -7.80
N ALA A 197 -18.98 2.31 -6.49
CA ALA A 197 -18.97 3.66 -5.91
C ALA A 197 -17.78 4.50 -6.41
N PHE A 198 -16.60 3.89 -6.54
CA PHE A 198 -15.40 4.54 -7.07
C PHE A 198 -15.59 4.96 -8.54
N ASN A 199 -16.12 4.07 -9.38
CA ASN A 199 -16.34 4.33 -10.81
C ASN A 199 -17.46 5.35 -11.06
N GLU A 200 -18.50 5.35 -10.22
CA GLU A 200 -19.63 6.29 -10.29
C GLU A 200 -19.31 7.67 -9.66
N ASN A 201 -18.11 7.86 -9.12
CA ASN A 201 -17.72 9.06 -8.37
C ASN A 201 -18.63 9.36 -7.15
N HIS A 202 -19.09 8.30 -6.47
CA HIS A 202 -19.97 8.40 -5.32
C HIS A 202 -19.25 8.42 -3.96
N LEU A 203 -17.91 8.29 -3.94
CA LEU A 203 -17.16 8.39 -2.68
C LEU A 203 -17.09 9.86 -2.22
N PHE A 204 -17.22 10.09 -0.92
CA PHE A 204 -17.27 11.41 -0.30
C PHE A 204 -16.12 12.33 -0.72
N TRP A 205 -14.89 11.81 -0.74
CA TRP A 205 -13.69 12.57 -1.14
C TRP A 205 -13.64 12.96 -2.63
N GLN A 206 -14.48 12.36 -3.49
CA GLN A 206 -14.51 12.71 -4.91
C GLN A 206 -15.31 13.99 -5.19
N GLY A 207 -16.20 14.37 -4.26
CA GLY A 207 -17.00 15.60 -4.31
C GLY A 207 -16.40 16.80 -3.56
N MET A 208 -15.25 16.61 -2.91
CA MET A 208 -14.44 17.69 -2.30
C MET A 208 -13.56 18.38 -3.34
#